data_AF-A0A3A5AUQ7-F1
#
_entry.id   AF-A0A3A5AUQ7-F1
#
_cell.length_a   1.000
_cell.length_b   1.000
_cell.length_c   1.000
_cell.angle_alpha   90.00
_cell.angle_beta   90.00
_cell.angle_gamma   90.00
#
_symmetry.space_group_name_H-M   'P 1'
#
loop_
_entity.id
_entity.type
_entity.pdbx_description
1 polymer ?
#
loop_
_entity_poly.entity_id
_entity_poly.type
_entity_poly.pdbx_seq_one_letter_code
_entity_poly.pdbx_strand_id
1 'polypeptide(L)'
;MLLHKDHVDPVILSKKFLVRFGTSEIRPCHRRTKSMNLLEIEKTFSIYIRHQTHPLAVKMLSGKDEIPTSAKAPLKDFGAPFALCQAVGVSRREGLCIALDRESLSCPIALAGLGFVRPEEFLSGKYKLAPTNQGTEARKRIAESLPRFAFGKYRSVVIAPLATADFDPDVIVFYGSSAQVMRLIQAAVFASGKGLASKAMGTGGCLLPIVGPVIEGVCNYAVPGNGDRRLGLAADGELIFAMPRSRFEEVVAGLKLSHEGKQSYPISPGYMKLEYKMPPSYVELRKILIDRS
;
A
#
# COMPACT_ATOMS: atom_id res chain seq x y z
N MET A 1 29.17 9.38 66.75
CA MET A 1 27.80 9.87 66.48
C MET A 1 27.32 9.17 65.21
N LEU A 2 26.48 8.17 65.40
CA LEU A 2 25.87 7.35 64.36
C LEU A 2 24.97 8.22 63.45
N LEU A 3 24.86 7.84 62.18
CA LEU A 3 23.58 7.41 61.61
C LEU A 3 23.81 6.62 60.31
N HIS A 4 22.94 5.65 60.11
CA HIS A 4 23.14 4.39 59.41
C HIS A 4 23.20 4.49 57.87
N LYS A 5 23.99 3.58 57.29
CA LYS A 5 23.92 3.14 55.89
C LYS A 5 22.72 2.21 55.73
N ASP A 6 21.82 2.54 54.82
CA ASP A 6 20.87 1.56 54.26
C ASP A 6 21.35 1.17 52.86
N HIS A 7 22.10 0.06 52.82
CA HIS A 7 22.33 -0.73 51.63
C HIS A 7 21.03 -1.47 51.29
N VAL A 8 20.47 -1.21 50.12
CA VAL A 8 19.41 -2.05 49.55
C VAL A 8 20.05 -2.93 48.47
N ASP A 9 20.10 -4.23 48.75
CA ASP A 9 20.61 -5.28 47.87
C ASP A 9 19.81 -5.39 46.55
N PRO A 10 20.44 -5.49 45.36
CA PRO A 10 19.73 -5.59 44.08
C PRO A 10 19.10 -6.96 43.77
N VAL A 11 19.09 -7.91 44.70
CA VAL A 11 18.74 -9.32 44.41
C VAL A 11 17.26 -9.66 44.67
N ILE A 12 16.45 -8.71 45.15
CA ILE A 12 15.04 -8.93 45.51
C ILE A 12 14.10 -8.07 44.64
N LEU A 13 14.21 -8.16 43.32
CA LEU A 13 13.18 -7.65 42.40
C LEU A 13 12.98 -8.52 41.13
N SER A 14 13.59 -9.70 41.06
CA SER A 14 13.57 -10.56 39.86
C SER A 14 12.69 -11.82 39.95
N LYS A 15 11.87 -12.00 41.00
CA LYS A 15 11.09 -13.24 41.21
C LYS A 15 9.57 -13.15 41.08
N LYS A 16 9.00 -12.05 40.55
CA LYS A 16 7.55 -11.95 40.29
C LYS A 16 7.11 -11.92 38.82
N PHE A 17 8.00 -12.19 37.87
CA PHE A 17 7.66 -12.17 36.43
C PHE A 17 8.08 -13.40 35.63
N LEU A 18 8.29 -14.54 36.30
CA LEU A 18 8.59 -15.82 35.66
C LEU A 18 7.58 -16.87 36.11
N VAL A 19 6.50 -17.04 35.35
CA VAL A 19 5.63 -18.24 35.12
C VAL A 19 4.53 -17.68 34.20
N ARG A 20 4.46 -17.94 32.89
CA ARG A 20 4.03 -19.20 32.28
C ARG A 20 4.17 -19.12 30.75
N PHE A 21 5.36 -19.34 30.19
CA PHE A 21 5.48 -19.71 28.77
C PHE A 21 5.60 -21.23 28.70
N GLY A 22 4.45 -21.89 28.71
CA GLY A 22 4.36 -23.29 28.33
C GLY A 22 4.54 -23.40 26.82
N THR A 23 5.39 -24.32 26.41
CA THR A 23 5.51 -24.82 25.04
C THR A 23 4.17 -25.42 24.60
N SER A 24 3.32 -24.62 23.95
CA SER A 24 2.21 -25.13 23.16
C SER A 24 2.50 -24.87 21.70
N GLU A 25 2.65 -25.95 20.94
CA GLU A 25 2.60 -25.97 19.48
C GLU A 25 1.61 -24.94 18.96
N ILE A 26 2.10 -24.06 18.08
CA ILE A 26 1.27 -23.08 17.38
C ILE A 26 0.36 -23.87 16.44
N ARG A 27 -0.82 -24.25 16.92
CA ARG A 27 -1.90 -24.74 16.07
C ARG A 27 -2.40 -23.55 15.23
N PRO A 28 -2.55 -23.67 13.91
CA PRO A 28 -3.13 -22.60 13.11
C PRO A 28 -4.60 -22.50 13.52
N CYS A 29 -4.92 -21.46 14.29
CA CYS A 29 -6.29 -21.12 14.62
C CYS A 29 -6.95 -20.61 13.34
N HIS A 30 -7.56 -21.51 12.57
CA HIS A 30 -8.56 -21.18 11.56
C HIS A 30 -9.84 -20.63 12.22
N ARG A 31 -9.71 -19.56 13.01
CA ARG A 31 -10.83 -18.66 13.26
C ARG A 31 -10.96 -17.82 12.01
N ARG A 32 -12.09 -17.94 11.30
CA ARG A 32 -12.54 -16.92 10.35
C ARG A 32 -12.52 -15.58 11.08
N THR A 33 -11.46 -14.79 10.88
CA THR A 33 -11.37 -13.43 11.38
C THR A 33 -12.51 -12.65 10.77
N LYS A 34 -13.29 -11.99 11.61
CA LYS A 34 -14.38 -11.11 11.22
C LYS A 34 -13.77 -10.07 10.27
N SER A 35 -14.15 -10.10 8.99
CA SER A 35 -13.70 -9.16 7.97
C SER A 35 -13.68 -7.74 8.55
N MET A 36 -12.50 -7.11 8.62
CA MET A 36 -12.37 -5.74 9.11
C MET A 36 -13.22 -4.79 8.25
N ASN A 37 -13.98 -3.92 8.91
CA ASN A 37 -14.89 -2.99 8.26
C ASN A 37 -14.11 -1.91 7.51
N LEU A 38 -14.43 -1.68 6.22
CA LEU A 38 -13.77 -0.66 5.39
C LEU A 38 -13.89 0.75 5.99
N LEU A 39 -15.00 1.06 6.65
CA LEU A 39 -15.19 2.34 7.37
C LEU A 39 -14.22 2.50 8.54
N GLU A 40 -13.80 1.39 9.18
CA GLU A 40 -12.78 1.46 10.24
C GLU A 40 -11.40 1.78 9.65
N ILE A 41 -11.07 1.19 8.50
CA ILE A 41 -9.82 1.47 7.78
C ILE A 41 -9.79 2.93 7.36
N GLU A 42 -10.88 3.42 6.75
CA GLU A 42 -11.03 4.81 6.34
C GLU A 42 -10.86 5.74 7.54
N LYS A 43 -11.58 5.51 8.65
CA LYS A 43 -11.48 6.32 9.87
C LYS A 43 -10.06 6.32 10.43
N THR A 44 -9.39 5.18 10.41
CA THR A 44 -7.98 5.07 10.82
C THR A 44 -7.09 5.93 9.93
N PHE A 45 -7.25 5.86 8.60
CA PHE A 45 -6.46 6.66 7.66
C PHE A 45 -6.75 8.15 7.84
N SER A 46 -8.00 8.54 8.03
CA SER A 46 -8.39 9.92 8.32
C SER A 46 -7.74 10.48 9.59
N ILE A 47 -7.67 9.69 10.67
CA ILE A 47 -7.06 10.13 11.94
C ILE A 47 -5.52 10.19 11.84
N TYR A 48 -4.89 9.12 11.37
CA TYR A 48 -3.44 8.93 11.50
C TYR A 48 -2.63 9.34 10.28
N ILE A 49 -3.26 9.42 9.09
CA ILE A 49 -2.60 9.76 7.83
C ILE A 49 -3.15 11.06 7.23
N ARG A 50 -4.39 11.45 7.57
CA ARG A 50 -5.06 12.68 7.11
C ARG A 50 -4.97 12.81 5.59
N HIS A 51 -5.55 11.83 4.89
CA HIS A 51 -5.51 11.74 3.43
C HIS A 51 -6.13 12.97 2.76
N GLN A 52 -5.58 13.40 1.61
CA GLN A 52 -6.06 14.57 0.86
C GLN A 52 -7.00 14.20 -0.29
N THR A 53 -6.96 12.93 -0.72
CA THR A 53 -7.87 12.34 -1.69
C THR A 53 -8.34 11.00 -1.14
N HIS A 54 -9.48 10.50 -1.60
CA HIS A 54 -10.03 9.27 -1.08
C HIS A 54 -9.05 8.09 -1.27
N PRO A 55 -8.70 7.35 -0.20
CA PRO A 55 -8.13 6.02 -0.34
C PRO A 55 -9.11 5.16 -1.15
N LEU A 56 -8.60 4.30 -2.01
CA LEU A 56 -9.42 3.55 -2.95
C LEU A 56 -9.50 2.08 -2.56
N ALA A 57 -10.71 1.55 -2.53
CA ALA A 57 -10.98 0.12 -2.56
C ALA A 57 -11.00 -0.34 -4.02
N VAL A 58 -10.23 -1.38 -4.35
CA VAL A 58 -10.16 -1.94 -5.70
C VAL A 58 -10.48 -3.43 -5.64
N LYS A 59 -11.42 -3.87 -6.49
CA LYS A 59 -11.81 -5.27 -6.61
C LYS A 59 -11.72 -5.73 -8.06
N MET A 60 -11.13 -6.90 -8.25
CA MET A 60 -11.08 -7.58 -9.53
C MET A 60 -12.27 -8.54 -9.62
N LEU A 61 -13.07 -8.41 -10.67
CA LEU A 61 -14.28 -9.21 -10.86
C LEU A 61 -14.05 -10.28 -11.91
N SER A 62 -14.34 -11.52 -11.55
CA SER A 62 -14.45 -12.64 -12.49
C SER A 62 -15.75 -12.52 -13.28
N GLY A 63 -15.92 -13.32 -14.34
CA GLY A 63 -17.14 -13.30 -15.15
C GLY A 63 -18.41 -13.75 -14.43
N LYS A 64 -18.32 -14.24 -13.18
CA LYS A 64 -19.47 -14.63 -12.35
C LYS A 64 -19.82 -13.57 -11.31
N ASP A 65 -18.95 -12.60 -11.08
CA ASP A 65 -19.16 -11.58 -10.07
C ASP A 65 -20.02 -10.46 -10.65
N GLU A 66 -20.90 -9.92 -9.82
CA GLU A 66 -21.76 -8.79 -10.20
C GLU A 66 -20.99 -7.47 -10.04
N ILE A 67 -21.19 -6.57 -11.01
CA ILE A 67 -20.71 -5.19 -10.90
C ILE A 67 -21.63 -4.45 -9.91
N PRO A 68 -21.09 -3.75 -8.90
CA PRO A 68 -21.91 -2.96 -7.97
C PRO A 68 -22.82 -1.99 -8.70
N THR A 69 -24.07 -1.86 -8.25
CA THR A 69 -25.07 -0.98 -8.88
C THR A 69 -24.70 0.49 -8.82
N SER A 70 -23.86 0.86 -7.85
CA SER A 70 -23.29 2.21 -7.68
C SER A 70 -22.21 2.54 -8.72
N ALA A 71 -21.63 1.53 -9.38
CA ALA A 71 -20.53 1.71 -10.30
C ALA A 71 -20.99 2.30 -11.63
N LYS A 72 -20.28 3.35 -12.08
CA LYS A 72 -20.45 3.95 -13.40
C LYS A 72 -19.58 3.22 -14.42
N ALA A 73 -20.15 2.94 -15.59
CA ALA A 73 -19.47 2.33 -16.72
C ALA A 73 -19.06 3.42 -17.72
N PRO A 74 -17.76 3.63 -18.01
CA PRO A 74 -17.28 4.76 -18.81
C PRO A 74 -18.01 4.97 -20.15
N LEU A 75 -18.17 3.90 -20.94
CA LEU A 75 -18.83 4.00 -22.25
C LEU A 75 -20.31 4.38 -22.13
N LYS A 76 -21.02 3.83 -21.14
CA LYS A 76 -22.46 4.05 -20.95
C LYS A 76 -22.75 5.41 -20.31
N ASP A 77 -22.03 5.74 -19.24
CA ASP A 77 -22.33 6.90 -18.40
C ASP A 77 -21.60 8.17 -18.87
N PHE A 78 -20.49 8.05 -19.62
CA PHE A 78 -19.68 9.20 -20.06
C PHE A 78 -19.45 9.23 -21.58
N GLY A 79 -19.87 8.20 -22.33
CA GLY A 79 -19.71 8.14 -23.79
C GLY A 79 -18.27 7.92 -24.27
N ALA A 80 -17.32 7.59 -23.39
CA ALA A 80 -15.92 7.42 -23.74
C ALA A 80 -15.22 6.36 -22.86
N PRO A 81 -14.25 5.61 -23.39
CA PRO A 81 -13.46 4.67 -22.60
C PRO A 81 -12.44 5.42 -21.74
N PHE A 82 -12.13 4.91 -20.55
CA PHE A 82 -11.18 5.52 -19.62
C PHE A 82 -9.88 4.71 -19.56
N ALA A 83 -8.77 5.40 -19.30
CA ALA A 83 -7.55 4.72 -18.86
C ALA A 83 -7.70 4.29 -17.39
N LEU A 84 -6.97 3.26 -16.95
CA LEU A 84 -6.99 2.83 -15.55
C LEU A 84 -6.58 3.96 -14.59
N CYS A 85 -5.52 4.71 -14.92
CA CYS A 85 -5.10 5.89 -14.15
C CYS A 85 -6.20 6.96 -14.08
N GLN A 86 -6.99 7.13 -15.16
CA GLN A 86 -8.08 8.10 -15.19
C GLN A 86 -9.23 7.67 -14.27
N ALA A 87 -9.61 6.38 -14.29
CA ALA A 87 -10.61 5.85 -13.35
C ALA A 87 -10.16 5.97 -11.89
N VAL A 88 -8.88 5.71 -11.60
CA VAL A 88 -8.27 5.98 -10.28
C VAL A 88 -8.38 7.47 -9.92
N GLY A 89 -8.02 8.36 -10.84
CA GLY A 89 -8.09 9.81 -10.63
C GLY A 89 -9.51 10.31 -10.32
N VAL A 90 -10.48 9.90 -11.13
CA VAL A 90 -11.90 10.25 -10.94
C VAL A 90 -12.43 9.66 -9.63
N SER A 91 -12.08 8.42 -9.29
CA SER A 91 -12.55 7.80 -8.04
C SER A 91 -11.98 8.51 -6.80
N ARG A 92 -10.69 8.86 -6.81
CA ARG A 92 -10.04 9.46 -5.63
C ARG A 92 -10.39 10.93 -5.42
N ARG A 93 -10.67 11.67 -6.50
CA ARG A 93 -10.90 13.12 -6.47
C ARG A 93 -12.39 13.47 -6.48
N GLU A 94 -13.18 12.78 -7.30
CA GLU A 94 -14.60 13.07 -7.49
C GLU A 94 -15.51 12.09 -6.73
N GLY A 95 -14.94 11.10 -6.05
CA GLY A 95 -15.69 10.17 -5.21
C GLY A 95 -16.52 9.14 -5.99
N LEU A 96 -16.31 9.00 -7.30
CA LEU A 96 -17.11 8.08 -8.12
C LEU A 96 -16.64 6.63 -7.97
N CYS A 97 -17.60 5.70 -7.98
CA CYS A 97 -17.30 4.30 -8.21
C CYS A 97 -17.27 4.03 -9.72
N ILE A 98 -16.15 3.53 -10.25
CA ILE A 98 -15.95 3.26 -11.67
C ILE A 98 -15.72 1.77 -11.89
N ALA A 99 -16.45 1.17 -12.83
CA ALA A 99 -16.21 -0.17 -13.34
C ALA A 99 -15.58 -0.11 -14.74
N LEU A 100 -14.45 -0.78 -14.92
CA LEU A 100 -13.76 -0.92 -16.19
C LEU A 100 -13.77 -2.38 -16.62
N ASP A 101 -14.29 -2.64 -17.81
CA ASP A 101 -14.20 -3.91 -18.52
C ASP A 101 -13.21 -3.80 -19.70
N ARG A 102 -13.16 -4.85 -20.52
CA ARG A 102 -12.27 -4.91 -21.70
C ARG A 102 -12.59 -3.80 -22.70
N GLU A 103 -13.85 -3.49 -22.92
CA GLU A 103 -14.32 -2.56 -23.95
C GLU A 103 -14.19 -1.10 -23.51
N SER A 104 -14.38 -0.82 -22.22
CA SER A 104 -14.31 0.53 -21.64
C SER A 104 -12.91 0.95 -21.16
N LEU A 105 -11.93 0.04 -21.15
CA LEU A 105 -10.54 0.34 -20.79
C LEU A 105 -9.70 0.74 -22.02
N SER A 106 -9.32 2.01 -22.11
CA SER A 106 -8.61 2.55 -23.30
C SER A 106 -7.10 2.27 -23.32
N CYS A 107 -6.48 1.97 -22.18
CA CYS A 107 -5.03 1.82 -22.08
C CYS A 107 -4.59 0.37 -22.40
N PRO A 108 -3.78 0.12 -23.45
CA PRO A 108 -3.37 -1.24 -23.83
C PRO A 108 -2.45 -1.90 -22.78
N ILE A 109 -1.64 -1.11 -22.07
CA ILE A 109 -0.81 -1.61 -20.97
C ILE A 109 -1.70 -2.17 -19.86
N ALA A 110 -2.75 -1.43 -19.49
CA ALA A 110 -3.69 -1.86 -18.46
C ALA A 110 -4.56 -3.04 -18.92
N LEU A 111 -5.01 -3.08 -20.19
CA LEU A 111 -5.72 -4.22 -20.76
C LEU A 111 -4.91 -5.52 -20.60
N ALA A 112 -3.63 -5.48 -20.96
CA ALA A 112 -2.74 -6.63 -20.80
C ALA A 112 -2.47 -6.95 -19.33
N GLY A 113 -2.16 -5.94 -18.51
CA GLY A 113 -1.83 -6.10 -17.08
C GLY A 113 -2.99 -6.64 -16.22
N LEU A 114 -4.22 -6.21 -16.49
CA LEU A 114 -5.41 -6.73 -15.81
C LEU A 114 -5.84 -8.12 -16.32
N GLY A 115 -5.21 -8.61 -17.39
CA GLY A 115 -5.53 -9.93 -17.98
C GLY A 115 -6.81 -9.95 -18.81
N PHE A 116 -7.32 -8.79 -19.25
CA PHE A 116 -8.55 -8.70 -20.05
C PHE A 116 -8.32 -9.13 -21.51
N VAL A 117 -7.07 -9.07 -21.97
CA VAL A 117 -6.63 -9.50 -23.30
C VAL A 117 -5.41 -10.41 -23.18
N ARG A 118 -5.12 -11.17 -24.25
CA ARG A 118 -3.90 -11.95 -24.30
C ARG A 118 -2.67 -11.01 -24.42
N PRO A 119 -1.55 -11.30 -23.73
CA PRO A 119 -0.47 -10.33 -23.57
C PRO A 119 0.61 -10.38 -24.66
N GLU A 120 0.55 -11.30 -25.63
CA GLU A 120 1.65 -11.61 -26.54
C GLU A 120 2.07 -10.39 -27.37
N GLU A 121 1.10 -9.65 -27.91
CA GLU A 121 1.37 -8.41 -28.67
C GLU A 121 2.01 -7.31 -27.81
N PHE A 122 1.59 -7.20 -26.55
CA PHE A 122 2.20 -6.27 -25.60
C PHE A 122 3.63 -6.67 -25.24
N LEU A 123 3.84 -7.97 -24.97
CA LEU A 123 5.15 -8.54 -24.63
C LEU A 123 6.14 -8.52 -25.79
N SER A 124 5.67 -8.51 -27.04
CA SER A 124 6.52 -8.47 -28.24
C SER A 124 7.44 -7.24 -28.29
N GLY A 125 7.07 -6.15 -27.60
CA GLY A 125 7.76 -4.86 -27.68
C GLY A 125 7.70 -4.19 -29.05
N LYS A 126 6.91 -4.72 -30.00
CA LYS A 126 6.78 -4.21 -31.39
C LYS A 126 6.25 -2.78 -31.42
N TYR A 127 5.24 -2.49 -30.60
CA TYR A 127 4.54 -1.20 -30.58
C TYR A 127 5.29 -0.12 -29.80
N LYS A 128 5.39 1.08 -30.38
CA LYS A 128 6.06 2.23 -29.73
C LYS A 128 5.09 2.87 -28.75
N LEU A 129 5.24 2.54 -27.47
CA LEU A 129 4.54 3.20 -26.37
C LEU A 129 5.42 4.33 -25.83
N ALA A 130 4.85 5.28 -25.09
CA ALA A 130 5.65 6.33 -24.47
C ALA A 130 6.61 5.74 -23.42
N PRO A 131 7.92 6.10 -23.42
CA PRO A 131 8.59 6.98 -24.39
C PRO A 131 8.86 6.29 -25.74
N THR A 132 8.50 6.95 -26.85
CA THR A 132 8.42 6.36 -28.20
C THR A 132 9.77 6.13 -28.90
N ASN A 133 10.85 6.63 -28.30
CA ASN A 133 12.22 6.53 -28.80
C ASN A 133 13.02 5.37 -28.17
N GLN A 134 12.39 4.48 -27.40
CA GLN A 134 13.04 3.29 -26.86
C GLN A 134 13.26 2.19 -27.92
N GLY A 135 14.41 1.51 -27.81
CA GLY A 135 14.68 0.29 -28.57
C GLY A 135 13.69 -0.84 -28.23
N THR A 136 13.43 -1.74 -29.19
CA THR A 136 12.50 -2.87 -29.03
C THR A 136 12.82 -3.75 -27.83
N GLU A 137 14.10 -4.07 -27.60
CA GLU A 137 14.51 -4.92 -26.47
C GLU A 137 14.28 -4.26 -25.11
N ALA A 138 14.41 -2.93 -25.02
CA ALA A 138 14.07 -2.21 -23.80
C ALA A 138 12.56 -2.25 -23.54
N ARG A 139 11.74 -2.10 -24.60
CA ARG A 139 10.28 -2.20 -24.50
C ARG A 139 9.82 -3.60 -24.06
N LYS A 140 10.45 -4.67 -24.57
CA LYS A 140 10.19 -6.05 -24.13
C LYS A 140 10.46 -6.24 -22.64
N ARG A 141 11.67 -5.86 -22.17
CA ARG A 141 12.03 -5.96 -20.75
C ARG A 141 11.06 -5.20 -19.83
N ILE A 142 10.63 -4.01 -20.25
CA ILE A 142 9.61 -3.25 -19.51
C ILE A 142 8.29 -4.03 -19.46
N ALA A 143 7.79 -4.48 -20.61
CA ALA A 143 6.53 -5.23 -20.69
C ALA A 143 6.54 -6.53 -19.86
N GLU A 144 7.68 -7.23 -19.81
CA GLU A 144 7.90 -8.43 -19.00
C GLU A 144 7.97 -8.12 -17.50
N SER A 145 8.55 -6.98 -17.11
CA SER A 145 8.74 -6.59 -15.71
C SER A 145 7.45 -6.15 -15.01
N LEU A 146 6.44 -5.71 -15.76
CA LEU A 146 5.18 -5.21 -15.24
C LEU A 146 4.31 -6.35 -14.72
N PRO A 147 3.71 -6.21 -13.52
CA PRO A 147 2.85 -7.25 -12.97
C PRO A 147 1.60 -7.42 -13.84
N ARG A 148 1.18 -8.68 -14.01
CA ARG A 148 0.07 -9.03 -14.88
C ARG A 148 -0.71 -10.24 -14.35
N PHE A 149 -2.04 -10.16 -14.39
CA PHE A 149 -2.89 -11.33 -14.15
C PHE A 149 -2.93 -12.28 -15.36
N ALA A 150 -3.18 -13.56 -15.10
CA ALA A 150 -3.43 -14.53 -16.15
C ALA A 150 -4.61 -14.09 -17.04
N PHE A 151 -4.47 -14.28 -18.35
CA PHE A 151 -5.52 -13.93 -19.30
C PHE A 151 -6.84 -14.62 -18.96
N GLY A 152 -7.93 -13.86 -18.95
CA GLY A 152 -9.28 -14.36 -18.71
C GLY A 152 -9.60 -14.65 -17.24
N LYS A 153 -8.65 -14.45 -16.31
CA LYS A 153 -8.90 -14.62 -14.86
C LYS A 153 -9.96 -13.64 -14.36
N TYR A 154 -9.88 -12.39 -14.82
CA TYR A 154 -10.82 -11.31 -14.48
C TYR A 154 -11.41 -10.71 -15.77
N ARG A 155 -12.61 -10.17 -15.66
CA ARG A 155 -13.36 -9.54 -16.77
C ARG A 155 -13.53 -8.04 -16.58
N SER A 156 -13.54 -7.59 -15.33
CA SER A 156 -13.61 -6.18 -15.00
C SER A 156 -12.87 -5.86 -13.69
N VAL A 157 -12.66 -4.57 -13.47
CA VAL A 157 -12.14 -4.00 -12.22
C VAL A 157 -13.10 -2.93 -11.76
N VAL A 158 -13.36 -2.89 -10.45
CA VAL A 158 -14.15 -1.84 -9.82
C VAL A 158 -13.28 -1.08 -8.85
N ILE A 159 -13.37 0.24 -8.92
CA ILE A 159 -12.59 1.18 -8.12
C ILE A 159 -13.59 2.12 -7.46
N ALA A 160 -13.51 2.27 -6.14
CA ALA A 160 -14.38 3.16 -5.38
C ALA A 160 -13.61 3.82 -4.24
N PRO A 161 -14.05 4.99 -3.75
CA PRO A 161 -13.62 5.50 -2.45
C PRO A 161 -13.84 4.45 -1.36
N LEU A 162 -12.84 4.26 -0.52
CA LEU A 162 -12.88 3.30 0.59
C LEU A 162 -14.07 3.57 1.54
N ALA A 163 -14.47 4.83 1.68
CA ALA A 163 -15.59 5.27 2.51
C ALA A 163 -16.96 4.79 2.00
N THR A 164 -17.11 4.60 0.69
CA THR A 164 -18.40 4.32 0.03
C THR A 164 -18.43 2.98 -0.70
N ALA A 165 -17.32 2.23 -0.67
CA ALA A 165 -17.24 0.91 -1.27
C ALA A 165 -18.15 -0.08 -0.53
N ASP A 166 -18.96 -0.80 -1.31
CA ASP A 166 -19.94 -1.80 -0.86
C ASP A 166 -19.52 -3.25 -1.18
N PHE A 167 -18.25 -3.45 -1.53
CA PHE A 167 -17.66 -4.72 -1.91
C PHE A 167 -16.39 -5.03 -1.10
N ASP A 168 -16.05 -6.32 -0.95
CA ASP A 168 -14.79 -6.74 -0.32
C ASP A 168 -13.61 -6.57 -1.32
N PRO A 169 -12.68 -5.62 -1.11
CA PRO A 169 -11.65 -5.27 -2.08
C PRO A 169 -10.44 -6.20 -2.00
N ASP A 170 -9.83 -6.48 -3.14
CA ASP A 170 -8.59 -7.27 -3.21
C ASP A 170 -7.37 -6.46 -2.77
N VAL A 171 -7.41 -5.15 -2.99
CA VAL A 171 -6.34 -4.22 -2.67
C VAL A 171 -6.90 -2.85 -2.30
N ILE A 172 -6.26 -2.20 -1.33
CA ILE A 172 -6.48 -0.78 -1.04
C ILE A 172 -5.29 -0.01 -1.59
N VAL A 173 -5.58 1.03 -2.37
CA VAL A 173 -4.58 1.92 -2.97
C VAL A 173 -4.72 3.32 -2.37
N PHE A 174 -3.61 3.86 -1.89
CA PHE A 174 -3.52 5.17 -1.29
C PHE A 174 -2.54 6.05 -2.07
N TYR A 175 -2.95 7.28 -2.38
CA TYR A 175 -2.07 8.31 -2.91
C TYR A 175 -1.90 9.41 -1.86
N GLY A 176 -0.66 9.82 -1.63
CA GLY A 176 -0.37 10.92 -0.70
C GLY A 176 1.11 11.29 -0.70
N SER A 177 1.48 12.27 0.13
CA SER A 177 2.87 12.71 0.25
C SER A 177 3.83 11.59 0.65
N SER A 178 5.13 11.79 0.39
CA SER A 178 6.18 10.87 0.84
C SER A 178 6.12 10.58 2.34
N ALA A 179 5.78 11.56 3.17
CA ALA A 179 5.61 11.40 4.61
C ALA A 179 4.42 10.50 4.98
N GLN A 180 3.31 10.60 4.26
CA GLN A 180 2.13 9.75 4.49
C GLN A 180 2.39 8.31 4.04
N VAL A 181 3.02 8.12 2.88
CA VAL A 181 3.43 6.78 2.40
C VAL A 181 4.47 6.17 3.34
N MET A 182 5.43 6.94 3.85
CA MET A 182 6.37 6.48 4.87
C MET A 182 5.65 5.96 6.12
N ARG A 183 4.58 6.63 6.59
CA ARG A 183 3.81 6.14 7.76
C ARG A 183 3.11 4.81 7.47
N LEU A 184 2.58 4.62 6.28
CA LEU A 184 1.98 3.35 5.87
C LEU A 184 3.03 2.24 5.71
N ILE A 185 4.23 2.57 5.25
CA ILE A 185 5.36 1.62 5.22
C ILE A 185 5.74 1.22 6.66
N GLN A 186 5.93 2.19 7.57
CA GLN A 186 6.22 1.92 8.97
C GLN A 186 5.16 1.02 9.62
N ALA A 187 3.88 1.25 9.30
CA ALA A 187 2.78 0.41 9.75
C ALA A 187 2.88 -1.03 9.19
N ALA A 188 3.14 -1.18 7.89
CA ALA A 188 3.24 -2.49 7.22
C ALA A 188 4.44 -3.34 7.67
N VAL A 189 5.49 -2.71 8.19
CA VAL A 189 6.69 -3.41 8.68
C VAL A 189 6.75 -3.46 10.21
N PHE A 190 5.75 -2.90 10.91
CA PHE A 190 5.80 -2.72 12.37
C PHE A 190 6.04 -4.03 13.12
N ALA A 191 5.25 -5.06 12.81
CA ALA A 191 5.32 -6.35 13.49
C ALA A 191 6.54 -7.19 13.04
N SER A 192 6.94 -7.07 11.78
CA SER A 192 7.96 -7.96 11.19
C SER A 192 9.38 -7.39 11.24
N GLY A 193 9.52 -6.06 11.27
CA GLY A 193 10.80 -5.36 11.10
C GLY A 193 11.44 -5.53 9.71
N LYS A 194 10.80 -6.27 8.80
CA LYS A 194 11.35 -6.57 7.47
C LYS A 194 11.04 -5.43 6.52
N GLY A 195 12.07 -4.85 5.91
CA GLY A 195 11.93 -3.76 4.95
C GLY A 195 10.99 -4.12 3.79
N LEU A 196 10.27 -3.12 3.29
CA LEU A 196 9.36 -3.28 2.15
C LEU A 196 10.14 -3.10 0.84
N ALA A 197 10.07 -4.08 -0.06
CA ALA A 197 10.64 -3.98 -1.39
C ALA A 197 9.58 -3.47 -2.38
N SER A 198 9.99 -2.69 -3.37
CA SER A 198 9.10 -2.24 -4.44
C SER A 198 9.87 -1.99 -5.73
N LYS A 199 9.19 -2.18 -6.86
CA LYS A 199 9.74 -1.91 -8.20
C LYS A 199 9.31 -0.51 -8.63
N ALA A 200 10.25 0.25 -9.20
CA ALA A 200 9.97 1.56 -9.78
C ALA A 200 10.41 1.57 -11.25
N MET A 201 9.46 1.80 -12.15
CA MET A 201 9.69 1.75 -13.61
C MET A 201 9.46 3.09 -14.30
N GLY A 202 8.86 4.08 -13.62
CA GLY A 202 8.42 5.35 -14.24
C GLY A 202 7.31 5.21 -15.28
N THR A 203 6.85 3.98 -15.55
CA THR A 203 5.76 3.60 -16.46
C THR A 203 4.94 2.46 -15.86
N GLY A 204 3.72 2.24 -16.35
CA GLY A 204 2.81 1.24 -15.81
C GLY A 204 2.43 1.48 -14.34
N GLY A 205 2.47 2.74 -13.89
CA GLY A 205 2.36 3.13 -12.48
C GLY A 205 1.06 2.75 -11.79
N CYS A 206 -0.03 2.48 -12.52
CA CYS A 206 -1.28 1.95 -11.96
C CYS A 206 -1.27 0.43 -11.74
N LEU A 207 -0.50 -0.34 -12.53
CA LEU A 207 -0.42 -1.80 -12.38
C LEU A 207 0.43 -2.20 -11.18
N LEU A 208 1.52 -1.48 -10.92
CA LEU A 208 2.39 -1.72 -9.77
C LEU A 208 1.65 -1.75 -8.42
N PRO A 209 0.80 -0.77 -8.08
CA PRO A 209 0.03 -0.76 -6.83
C PRO A 209 -1.28 -1.55 -6.87
N ILE A 210 -1.84 -1.86 -8.05
CA ILE A 210 -3.11 -2.62 -8.15
C ILE A 210 -2.86 -4.11 -8.31
N VAL A 211 -2.08 -4.51 -9.31
CA VAL A 211 -1.87 -5.92 -9.67
C VAL A 211 -0.76 -6.54 -8.82
N GLY A 212 0.33 -5.79 -8.58
CA GLY A 212 1.49 -6.26 -7.82
C GLY A 212 1.13 -6.85 -6.45
N PRO A 213 0.48 -6.10 -5.54
CA PRO A 213 0.16 -6.58 -4.20
C PRO A 213 -0.79 -7.78 -4.21
N VAL A 214 -1.72 -7.83 -5.17
CA VAL A 214 -2.69 -8.93 -5.27
C VAL A 214 -2.00 -10.23 -5.67
N ILE A 215 -1.00 -10.17 -6.56
CA ILE A 215 -0.21 -11.35 -6.95
C ILE A 215 0.76 -11.74 -5.85
N GLU A 216 1.50 -10.78 -5.30
CA GLU A 216 2.62 -11.05 -4.38
C GLU A 216 2.15 -11.29 -2.94
N GLY A 217 0.94 -10.86 -2.58
CA GLY A 217 0.38 -10.99 -1.23
C GLY A 217 1.07 -10.10 -0.18
N VAL A 218 1.86 -9.12 -0.62
CA VAL A 218 2.59 -8.18 0.23
C VAL A 218 2.24 -6.73 -0.14
N CYS A 219 2.37 -5.83 0.82
CA CYS A 219 2.24 -4.39 0.55
C CYS A 219 3.36 -3.92 -0.38
N ASN A 220 3.14 -2.81 -1.09
CA ASN A 220 4.20 -2.15 -1.85
C ASN A 220 3.97 -0.63 -1.89
N TYR A 221 4.93 0.08 -2.47
CA TYR A 221 4.81 1.49 -2.79
C TYR A 221 5.27 1.74 -4.24
N ALA A 222 4.79 2.80 -4.85
CA ALA A 222 5.16 3.16 -6.21
C ALA A 222 5.34 4.67 -6.36
N VAL A 223 6.25 5.04 -7.26
CA VAL A 223 6.34 6.41 -7.77
C VAL A 223 5.34 6.53 -8.92
N PRO A 224 4.40 7.49 -8.89
CA PRO A 224 3.48 7.71 -10.00
C PRO A 224 4.22 7.84 -11.33
N GLY A 225 3.65 7.31 -12.41
CA GLY A 225 4.20 7.46 -13.76
C GLY A 225 3.58 8.65 -14.50
N ASN A 226 3.90 8.76 -15.80
CA ASN A 226 3.27 9.76 -16.67
C ASN A 226 1.76 9.59 -16.79
N GLY A 227 1.26 8.35 -16.81
CA GLY A 227 -0.18 8.07 -16.85
C GLY A 227 -0.89 8.54 -15.58
N ASP A 228 -0.33 8.24 -14.42
CA ASP A 228 -0.87 8.70 -13.13
C ASP A 228 -0.91 10.24 -13.05
N ARG A 229 0.13 10.93 -13.53
CA ARG A 229 0.16 12.40 -13.52
C ARG A 229 -0.78 13.03 -14.55
N ARG A 230 -0.73 12.58 -15.80
CA ARG A 230 -1.50 13.20 -16.90
C ARG A 230 -2.98 12.86 -16.87
N LEU A 231 -3.33 11.64 -16.46
CA LEU A 231 -4.70 11.13 -16.52
C LEU A 231 -5.32 10.93 -15.13
N GLY A 232 -4.52 10.50 -14.15
CA GLY A 232 -4.94 10.37 -12.74
C GLY A 232 -4.75 11.63 -11.90
N LEU A 233 -4.17 12.67 -12.50
CA LEU A 233 -3.86 13.95 -11.86
C LEU A 233 -3.05 13.78 -10.58
N ALA A 234 -2.12 12.83 -10.54
CA ALA A 234 -1.14 12.71 -9.46
C ALA A 234 -0.24 13.95 -9.42
N ALA A 235 -0.11 14.58 -8.25
CA ALA A 235 0.78 15.71 -8.05
C ALA A 235 2.24 15.24 -7.88
N ASP A 236 3.19 16.14 -8.11
CA ASP A 236 4.62 15.81 -8.14
C ASP A 236 5.14 15.23 -6.82
N GLY A 237 4.61 15.70 -5.70
CA GLY A 237 4.94 15.22 -4.36
C GLY A 237 4.18 13.98 -3.91
N GLU A 238 3.26 13.44 -4.73
CA GLU A 238 2.51 12.24 -4.38
C GLU A 238 3.32 10.95 -4.67
N LEU A 239 3.23 10.02 -3.73
CA LEU A 239 3.60 8.62 -3.85
C LEU A 239 2.35 7.75 -3.69
N ILE A 240 2.48 6.49 -4.09
CA ILE A 240 1.42 5.49 -3.97
C ILE A 240 1.86 4.47 -2.92
N PHE A 241 0.93 4.08 -2.05
CA PHE A 241 1.04 2.89 -1.21
C PHE A 241 -0.10 1.95 -1.54
N ALA A 242 0.17 0.65 -1.54
CA ALA A 242 -0.88 -0.34 -1.68
C ALA A 242 -0.70 -1.50 -0.71
N MET A 243 -1.83 -1.96 -0.18
CA MET A 243 -1.89 -3.13 0.70
C MET A 243 -2.91 -4.12 0.14
N PRO A 244 -2.58 -5.42 0.03
CA PRO A 244 -3.54 -6.43 -0.39
C PRO A 244 -4.45 -6.82 0.77
N ARG A 245 -5.58 -7.45 0.45
CA ARG A 245 -6.64 -7.83 1.40
C ARG A 245 -6.14 -8.56 2.65
N SER A 246 -5.15 -9.43 2.49
CA SER A 246 -4.55 -10.23 3.56
C SER A 246 -3.76 -9.40 4.58
N ARG A 247 -3.37 -8.16 4.25
CA ARG A 247 -2.54 -7.29 5.08
C ARG A 247 -3.30 -6.13 5.72
N PHE A 248 -4.61 -5.97 5.47
CA PHE A 248 -5.37 -4.83 5.98
C PHE A 248 -5.31 -4.71 7.50
N GLU A 249 -5.62 -5.80 8.21
CA GLU A 249 -5.66 -5.81 9.68
C GLU A 249 -4.28 -5.48 10.28
N GLU A 250 -3.23 -6.07 9.70
CA GLU A 250 -1.86 -5.84 10.14
C GLU A 250 -1.43 -4.39 9.94
N VAL A 251 -1.71 -3.79 8.79
CA VAL A 251 -1.34 -2.40 8.50
C VAL A 251 -2.13 -1.44 9.41
N VAL A 252 -3.43 -1.67 9.62
CA VAL A 252 -4.24 -0.84 10.53
C VAL A 252 -3.72 -0.93 11.97
N ALA A 253 -3.43 -2.14 12.45
CA ALA A 253 -2.87 -2.34 13.78
C ALA A 253 -1.47 -1.70 13.91
N GLY A 254 -0.59 -1.93 12.93
CA GLY A 254 0.75 -1.35 12.89
C GLY A 254 0.74 0.18 12.85
N LEU A 255 -0.25 0.78 12.19
CA LEU A 255 -0.40 2.23 12.13
C LEU A 255 -0.79 2.81 13.50
N LYS A 256 -1.74 2.18 14.20
CA LYS A 256 -2.14 2.54 15.58
C LYS A 256 -0.96 2.40 16.56
N LEU A 257 -0.30 1.24 16.57
CA LEU A 257 0.79 0.93 17.50
C LEU A 257 2.04 1.79 17.25
N SER A 258 2.42 2.01 15.99
CA SER A 258 3.55 2.91 15.67
C SER A 258 3.27 4.36 16.06
N HIS A 259 2.00 4.80 15.98
CA HIS A 259 1.60 6.12 16.46
C HIS A 259 1.74 6.26 17.98
N GLU A 260 1.33 5.25 18.76
CA GLU A 260 1.59 5.20 20.21
C GLU A 260 3.09 5.26 20.52
N GLY A 261 3.90 4.60 19.69
CA GLY A 261 5.37 4.67 19.67
C GLY A 261 5.96 5.98 19.13
N LYS A 262 5.18 7.06 19.06
CA LYS A 262 5.58 8.42 18.65
C LYS A 262 5.98 8.57 17.17
N GLN A 263 5.63 7.63 16.29
CA GLN A 263 5.67 7.84 14.84
C GLN A 263 4.33 8.44 14.39
N SER A 264 4.21 9.76 14.37
CA SER A 264 2.96 10.48 14.04
C SER A 264 3.00 11.20 12.69
N TYR A 265 1.82 11.52 12.15
CA TYR A 265 1.63 12.46 11.05
C TYR A 265 0.68 13.60 11.49
N PRO A 266 0.92 14.87 11.13
CA PRO A 266 2.10 15.37 10.41
C PRO A 266 3.39 15.10 11.19
N ILE A 267 4.49 14.95 10.46
CA ILE A 267 5.82 14.82 11.09
C ILE A 267 6.11 16.16 11.75
N SER A 268 6.30 16.17 13.06
CA SER A 268 6.70 17.39 13.77
C SER A 268 8.08 17.79 13.27
N PRO A 269 8.25 18.93 12.58
CA PRO A 269 9.58 19.41 12.26
C PRO A 269 10.27 19.72 13.59
N GLY A 270 11.35 19.00 13.88
CA GLY A 270 12.27 19.44 14.91
C GLY A 270 12.90 20.77 14.49
N TYR A 271 13.54 21.46 15.43
CA TYR A 271 14.44 22.54 15.08
C TYR A 271 15.76 21.93 14.56
N MET A 272 16.39 22.57 13.57
CA MET A 272 17.76 22.23 13.17
C MET A 272 18.69 22.61 14.33
N LYS A 273 18.94 21.66 15.24
CA LYS A 273 19.84 21.87 16.38
C LYS A 273 21.28 21.66 15.92
N LEU A 274 22.19 22.56 16.29
CA LEU A 274 23.65 22.36 16.09
C LEU A 274 24.15 21.10 16.82
N GLU A 275 23.53 20.78 17.96
CA GLU A 275 23.71 19.51 18.67
C GLU A 275 22.33 18.87 18.93
N TYR A 276 22.04 17.77 18.23
CA TYR A 276 20.80 16.98 18.42
C TYR A 276 21.05 15.84 19.41
N LYS A 277 20.54 15.97 20.64
CA LYS A 277 20.57 14.89 21.64
C LYS A 277 19.61 13.78 21.22
N MET A 278 20.17 12.65 20.77
CA MET A 278 19.42 11.44 20.45
C MET A 278 18.70 10.87 21.68
N PRO A 279 17.60 10.10 21.50
CA PRO A 279 16.97 9.40 22.61
C PRO A 279 17.97 8.52 23.39
N PRO A 280 17.80 8.33 24.72
CA PRO A 280 18.77 7.56 25.53
C PRO A 280 19.10 6.18 24.97
N SER A 281 18.11 5.46 24.43
CA SER A 281 18.29 4.15 23.81
C SER A 281 19.20 4.18 22.57
N TYR A 282 19.17 5.25 21.78
CA TYR A 282 20.04 5.43 20.63
C TYR A 282 21.48 5.72 21.07
N VAL A 283 21.66 6.47 22.17
CA VAL A 283 22.98 6.76 22.75
C VAL A 283 23.63 5.48 23.28
N GLU A 284 22.86 4.66 23.98
CA GLU A 284 23.31 3.36 24.47
C GLU A 284 23.70 2.41 23.33
N LEU A 285 22.84 2.27 22.32
CA LEU A 285 23.13 1.45 21.13
C LEU A 285 24.41 1.92 20.45
N ARG A 286 24.58 3.24 20.24
CA ARG A 286 25.79 3.80 19.63
C ARG A 286 27.04 3.44 20.42
N LYS A 287 27.00 3.56 21.75
CA LYS A 287 28.15 3.21 22.61
C LYS A 287 28.52 1.74 22.45
N ILE A 288 27.56 0.83 22.51
CA ILE A 288 27.79 -0.62 22.33
C ILE A 288 28.38 -0.92 20.95
N LEU A 289 27.88 -0.26 19.89
CA LEU A 289 28.38 -0.47 18.53
C LEU A 289 29.82 0.01 18.33
N ILE A 290 30.22 1.09 19.01
CA ILE A 290 31.59 1.63 18.96
C ILE A 290 32.54 0.80 19.83
N ASP A 291 32.13 0.43 21.04
CA ASP A 291 32.96 -0.34 21.96
C ASP A 291 33.26 -1.77 21.43
N ARG A 292 32.50 -2.23 20.42
CA ARG A 292 32.64 -3.55 19.78
C ARG A 292 33.29 -3.52 18.38
N SER A 293 33.62 -2.34 17.84
CA SER A 293 34.31 -2.17 16.55
C SER A 293 35.82 -2.02 16.75
#